data_AF-A0A536MN25-F1
#
_entry.id   AF-A0A536MN25-F1
#
_cell.length_a   1.000
_cell.length_b   1.000
_cell.length_c   1.000
_cell.angle_alpha   90.00
_cell.angle_beta   90.00
_cell.angle_gamma   90.00
#
_symmetry.space_group_name_H-M   'P 1'
#
loop_
_entity.id
_entity.type
_entity.pdbx_description
1 polymer ?
#
loop_
_entity_poly.entity_id
_entity_poly.type
_entity_poly.pdbx_seq_one_letter_code
_entity_poly.pdbx_strand_id
1 'polypeptide(L)'
;MADRQCAVLGAGLRSREVTLERRSRRFSSDRLERLARRLMNASTLCAMATAWPGGRPHINHMYFAWSSGFDVVWISDPDSRHSRNLSVNRSAAVTIYDSHQTWGGFDRGIQLFGTAGAVSGAAAEQAERNYAARFSSFDQAANSYPFYRFRPSEVKLFYERVLGGGTLVTAKVTGERLAWARTEVFA
;
A
#
# COMPACT_ATOMS: atom_id res chain seq x y z
N MET A 1 -47.85 -24.66 -23.52
CA MET A 1 -46.83 -25.35 -22.72
C MET A 1 -45.96 -24.26 -22.12
N ALA A 2 -46.16 -23.99 -20.84
CA ALA A 2 -45.65 -22.81 -20.14
C ALA A 2 -44.15 -22.96 -19.85
N ASP A 3 -43.36 -21.96 -20.24
CA ASP A 3 -41.97 -21.86 -19.83
C ASP A 3 -41.85 -20.93 -18.61
N ARG A 4 -41.07 -21.40 -17.64
CA ARG A 4 -41.10 -20.95 -16.24
C ARG A 4 -40.39 -19.61 -16.07
N GLN A 5 -41.15 -18.63 -15.61
CA GLN A 5 -40.64 -17.37 -15.08
C GLN A 5 -39.99 -17.64 -13.70
N CYS A 6 -38.65 -17.66 -13.65
CA CYS A 6 -37.92 -17.67 -12.39
C CYS A 6 -37.82 -16.22 -11.88
N ALA A 7 -38.75 -15.85 -10.99
CA ALA A 7 -38.70 -14.57 -10.29
C ALA A 7 -37.55 -14.59 -9.27
N VAL A 8 -36.46 -13.89 -9.58
CA VAL A 8 -35.46 -13.54 -8.55
C VAL A 8 -35.98 -12.32 -7.81
N LEU A 9 -36.50 -12.56 -6.60
CA LEU A 9 -36.85 -11.54 -5.63
C LEU A 9 -35.60 -10.71 -5.30
N GLY A 10 -35.57 -9.47 -5.81
CA GLY A 10 -34.60 -8.47 -5.40
C GLY A 10 -34.84 -8.08 -3.95
N ALA A 11 -34.15 -8.73 -3.03
CA ALA A 11 -33.96 -8.19 -1.69
C ALA A 11 -33.11 -6.92 -1.84
N GLY A 12 -33.78 -5.76 -1.83
CA GLY A 12 -33.12 -4.46 -1.90
C GLY A 12 -32.04 -4.38 -0.83
N LEU A 13 -30.79 -4.15 -1.24
CA LEU A 13 -29.75 -3.68 -0.34
C LEU A 13 -30.28 -2.38 0.27
N ARG A 14 -30.73 -2.44 1.53
CA ARG A 14 -30.83 -1.24 2.35
C ARG A 14 -29.40 -0.80 2.60
N SER A 15 -28.90 0.10 1.75
CA SER A 15 -27.73 0.88 2.07
C SER A 15 -28.06 1.64 3.37
N ARG A 16 -27.43 1.24 4.48
CA ARG A 16 -27.13 2.25 5.49
C ARG A 16 -26.27 3.28 4.76
N GLU A 17 -26.75 4.51 4.68
CA GLU A 17 -26.06 5.61 4.05
C GLU A 17 -24.80 5.91 4.88
N VAL A 18 -23.71 5.20 4.56
CA VAL A 18 -22.41 5.43 5.20
C VAL A 18 -21.94 6.80 4.73
N THR A 19 -21.93 7.76 5.65
CA THR A 19 -21.49 9.12 5.33
C THR A 19 -20.02 9.24 5.69
N LEU A 20 -19.17 9.56 4.71
CA LEU A 20 -17.77 9.85 4.95
C LEU A 20 -17.66 11.29 5.48
N GLU A 21 -17.48 11.43 6.79
CA GLU A 21 -17.29 12.73 7.41
C GLU A 21 -15.82 13.10 7.49
N ARG A 22 -15.47 14.28 6.97
CA ARG A 22 -14.15 14.88 7.21
C ARG A 22 -14.13 15.50 8.60
N ARG A 23 -13.35 14.90 9.51
CA ARG A 23 -13.19 15.38 10.89
C ARG A 23 -11.90 16.19 11.01
N SER A 24 -11.93 17.26 11.80
CA SER A 24 -10.78 18.14 12.07
C SER A 24 -9.75 17.54 13.05
N ARG A 25 -9.88 16.27 13.45
CA ARG A 25 -8.94 15.61 14.37
C ARG A 25 -7.57 15.49 13.70
N ARG A 26 -6.62 16.29 14.18
CA ARG A 26 -5.23 16.27 13.70
C ARG A 26 -4.40 15.24 14.48
N PHE A 27 -3.40 14.70 13.80
CA PHE A 27 -2.40 13.82 14.38
C PHE A 27 -1.01 14.41 14.15
N SER A 28 -0.14 14.35 15.16
CA SER A 28 1.24 14.84 15.02
C SER A 28 2.05 13.94 14.08
N SER A 29 3.07 14.51 13.42
CA SER A 29 3.99 13.78 12.53
C SER A 29 4.59 12.56 13.22
N ASP A 30 5.11 12.71 14.45
CA ASP A 30 5.73 11.60 15.16
C ASP A 30 4.75 10.46 15.46
N ARG A 31 3.47 10.78 15.72
CA ARG A 31 2.44 9.74 15.91
C ARG A 31 2.14 9.02 14.60
N LEU A 32 2.02 9.75 13.50
CA LEU A 32 1.81 9.18 12.17
C LEU A 32 2.97 8.29 11.76
N GLU A 33 4.21 8.75 11.97
CA GLU A 33 5.42 8.01 11.62
C GLU A 33 5.55 6.73 12.44
N ARG A 34 5.31 6.76 13.75
CA ARG A 34 5.30 5.54 14.57
C ARG A 34 4.26 4.51 14.09
N LEU A 35 3.06 4.98 13.71
CA LEU A 35 2.02 4.10 13.17
C LEU A 35 2.39 3.56 11.79
N ALA A 36 2.88 4.41 10.89
CA ALA A 36 3.32 4.00 9.57
C ALA A 36 4.42 2.95 9.66
N ARG A 37 5.49 3.18 10.43
CA ARG A 37 6.58 2.20 10.62
C ARG A 37 6.07 0.86 11.16
N ARG A 38 5.11 0.89 12.08
CA ARG A 38 4.46 -0.33 12.59
C ARG A 38 3.66 -1.06 11.50
N LEU A 39 2.92 -0.33 10.68
CA LEU A 39 2.10 -0.89 9.60
C LEU A 39 2.96 -1.40 8.42
N MET A 40 4.07 -0.74 8.10
CA MET A 40 5.06 -1.24 7.12
C MET A 40 5.69 -2.57 7.55
N ASN A 41 5.66 -2.89 8.84
CA ASN A 41 6.12 -4.16 9.41
C ASN A 41 4.99 -5.17 9.64
N ALA A 42 3.76 -4.89 9.20
CA ALA A 42 2.61 -5.77 9.40
C ALA A 42 2.66 -7.04 8.53
N SER A 43 3.44 -7.05 7.45
CA SER A 43 3.62 -8.19 6.56
C SER A 43 4.98 -8.14 5.85
N THR A 44 5.51 -9.30 5.46
CA THR A 44 6.68 -9.42 4.58
C THR A 44 6.32 -9.21 3.10
N LEU A 45 5.04 -9.38 2.75
CA LEU A 45 4.49 -9.19 1.42
C LEU A 45 3.66 -7.90 1.37
N CYS A 46 3.69 -7.23 0.22
CA CYS A 46 2.78 -6.16 -0.12
C CYS A 46 2.07 -6.47 -1.44
N ALA A 47 0.96 -5.79 -1.71
CA ALA A 47 0.34 -5.79 -3.02
C ALA A 47 0.53 -4.40 -3.67
N MET A 48 0.98 -4.38 -4.93
CA MET A 48 1.20 -3.17 -5.71
C MET A 48 0.29 -3.14 -6.93
N ALA A 49 -0.45 -2.04 -7.07
CA ALA A 49 -1.21 -1.71 -8.26
C ALA A 49 -0.37 -0.85 -9.21
N THR A 50 -0.37 -1.20 -10.49
CA THR A 50 0.22 -0.45 -11.60
C THR A 50 -0.82 -0.34 -12.72
N ALA A 51 -0.60 0.55 -13.69
CA ALA A 51 -1.48 0.71 -14.84
C ALA A 51 -0.79 0.25 -16.13
N TRP A 52 -1.43 -0.65 -16.87
CA TRP A 52 -1.07 -0.97 -18.26
C TRP A 52 -1.31 0.23 -19.17
N PRO A 53 -0.64 0.36 -20.33
CA PRO A 53 -1.04 1.28 -21.38
C PRO A 53 -2.56 1.26 -21.64
N GLY A 54 -3.17 2.44 -21.70
CA GLY A 54 -4.65 2.56 -21.78
C GLY A 54 -5.37 2.47 -20.43
N GLY A 55 -4.65 2.48 -19.31
CA GLY A 55 -5.22 2.67 -17.97
C GLY A 55 -5.77 1.41 -17.29
N ARG A 56 -5.59 0.21 -17.88
CA ARG A 56 -6.07 -1.03 -17.26
C ARG A 56 -5.27 -1.34 -15.99
N PRO A 57 -5.92 -1.58 -14.83
CA PRO A 57 -5.21 -1.88 -13.60
C PRO A 57 -4.55 -3.27 -13.66
N HIS A 58 -3.39 -3.39 -13.02
CA HIS A 58 -2.68 -4.65 -12.82
C HIS A 58 -2.15 -4.70 -11.39
N ILE A 59 -2.37 -5.82 -10.69
CA ILE A 59 -1.87 -6.04 -9.34
C ILE A 59 -0.81 -7.14 -9.31
N ASN A 60 0.25 -6.94 -8.53
CA ASN A 60 1.20 -7.98 -8.16
C ASN A 60 1.37 -8.01 -6.64
N HIS A 61 1.69 -9.17 -6.08
CA HIS A 61 2.19 -9.28 -4.71
C HIS A 61 3.70 -9.52 -4.75
N MET A 62 4.44 -9.01 -3.77
CA MET A 62 5.90 -9.14 -3.72
C MET A 62 6.44 -9.02 -2.30
N TYR A 63 7.55 -9.72 -2.04
CA TYR A 63 8.40 -9.41 -0.89
C TYR A 63 8.96 -8.01 -1.06
N PHE A 64 9.01 -7.28 0.06
CA PHE A 64 9.49 -5.91 0.03
C PHE A 64 10.27 -5.58 1.30
N ALA A 65 11.17 -4.63 1.18
CA ALA A 65 11.74 -3.88 2.29
C ALA A 65 11.42 -2.40 2.16
N TRP A 66 11.78 -1.60 3.17
CA TRP A 66 11.46 -0.19 3.18
C TRP A 66 12.51 0.65 3.91
N SER A 67 12.61 1.93 3.54
CA SER A 67 13.60 2.89 4.09
C SER A 67 13.05 3.75 5.22
N SER A 68 13.89 4.53 5.90
CA SER A 68 13.46 5.49 6.94
C SER A 68 12.37 6.47 6.45
N GLY A 69 12.44 6.87 5.18
CA GLY A 69 11.49 7.75 4.50
C GLY A 69 10.31 7.03 3.82
N PHE A 70 10.05 5.77 4.16
CA PHE A 70 8.93 4.97 3.65
C PHE A 70 9.00 4.55 2.17
N ASP A 71 10.11 4.79 1.48
CA ASP A 71 10.33 4.19 0.16
C ASP A 71 10.23 2.65 0.28
N VAL A 72 9.46 2.03 -0.61
CA VAL A 72 9.32 0.57 -0.72
C VAL A 72 10.29 0.08 -1.79
N VAL A 73 11.06 -0.95 -1.47
CA VAL A 73 12.04 -1.55 -2.39
C VAL A 73 11.80 -3.04 -2.54
N TRP A 74 11.99 -3.53 -3.75
CA TRP A 74 11.83 -4.94 -4.10
C TRP A 74 12.75 -5.32 -5.26
N ILE A 75 12.84 -6.61 -5.52
CA ILE A 75 13.60 -7.21 -6.62
C ILE A 75 12.57 -7.79 -7.60
N SER A 76 12.76 -7.56 -8.89
CA SER A 76 11.85 -8.12 -9.90
C SER A 76 12.47 -8.27 -11.27
N ASP A 77 11.98 -9.26 -12.01
CA ASP A 77 12.26 -9.44 -13.43
C ASP A 77 11.78 -8.21 -14.23
N PRO A 78 12.65 -7.55 -15.03
CA PRO A 78 12.27 -6.47 -15.94
C PRO A 78 11.16 -6.83 -16.93
N ASP A 79 11.03 -8.11 -17.27
CA ASP A 79 10.03 -8.61 -18.21
C ASP A 79 8.66 -8.92 -17.58
N SER A 80 8.57 -8.86 -16.25
CA SER A 80 7.29 -9.01 -15.57
C SER A 80 6.31 -7.88 -15.94
N ARG A 81 5.02 -8.17 -15.89
CA ARG A 81 3.97 -7.23 -16.31
C ARG A 81 4.02 -5.90 -15.53
N HIS A 82 4.27 -5.94 -14.22
CA HIS A 82 4.35 -4.73 -13.40
C HIS A 82 5.63 -3.92 -13.67
N SER A 83 6.76 -4.58 -13.92
CA SER A 83 8.01 -3.93 -14.36
C SER A 83 7.84 -3.18 -15.68
N ARG A 84 7.21 -3.84 -16.68
CA ARG A 84 6.88 -3.23 -17.98
C ARG A 84 5.87 -2.09 -17.87
N ASN A 85 4.93 -2.17 -16.91
CA ASN A 85 4.04 -1.04 -16.63
C ASN A 85 4.83 0.17 -16.15
N LEU A 86 5.74 -0.03 -15.19
CA LEU A 86 6.51 1.04 -14.56
C LEU A 86 7.51 1.70 -15.51
N SER A 87 7.97 1.02 -16.56
CA SER A 87 8.82 1.63 -17.58
C SER A 87 8.08 2.66 -18.45
N VAL A 88 6.76 2.51 -18.60
CA VAL A 88 5.90 3.42 -19.39
C VAL A 88 5.17 4.42 -18.50
N ASN A 89 4.60 3.96 -17.39
CA ASN A 89 3.86 4.76 -16.42
C ASN A 89 4.32 4.43 -15.01
N ARG A 90 5.04 5.39 -14.41
CA ARG A 90 5.60 5.23 -13.06
C ARG A 90 4.56 5.25 -11.95
N SER A 91 3.31 5.64 -12.21
CA SER A 91 2.27 5.72 -11.18
C SER A 91 1.95 4.35 -10.61
N ALA A 92 2.01 4.23 -9.28
CA ALA A 92 1.69 3.02 -8.57
C ALA A 92 1.01 3.32 -7.22
N ALA A 93 0.35 2.31 -6.68
CA ALA A 93 -0.15 2.31 -5.31
C ALA A 93 0.25 0.99 -4.63
N VAL A 94 0.57 1.05 -3.35
CA VAL A 94 0.97 -0.12 -2.55
C VAL A 94 0.04 -0.25 -1.36
N THR A 95 -0.34 -1.47 -0.99
CA THR A 95 -1.02 -1.76 0.27
C THR A 95 -0.25 -2.81 1.06
N ILE A 96 -0.17 -2.60 2.37
CA ILE A 96 0.43 -3.52 3.34
C ILE A 96 -0.55 -3.66 4.49
N TYR A 97 -0.90 -4.90 4.81
CA TYR A 97 -1.79 -5.24 5.91
C TYR A 97 -1.40 -6.60 6.47
N ASP A 98 -1.74 -6.83 7.74
CA ASP A 98 -1.56 -8.13 8.38
C ASP A 98 -2.69 -9.07 7.93
N SER A 99 -2.37 -10.11 7.17
CA SER A 99 -3.36 -11.06 6.63
C SER A 99 -3.92 -12.04 7.66
N HIS A 100 -3.42 -12.03 8.91
CA HIS A 100 -3.93 -12.85 10.02
C HIS A 100 -5.02 -12.14 10.83
N GLN A 101 -5.44 -10.94 10.42
CA GLN A 101 -6.56 -10.22 11.02
C GLN A 101 -7.86 -11.03 10.89
N THR A 102 -8.69 -10.96 11.93
CA THR A 102 -9.99 -11.63 11.97
C THR A 102 -11.10 -10.62 11.71
N TRP A 103 -12.05 -10.99 10.87
CA TRP A 103 -13.27 -10.21 10.65
C TRP A 103 -13.98 -9.92 11.98
N GLY A 104 -14.47 -8.68 12.15
CA GLY A 104 -15.08 -8.19 13.40
C GLY A 104 -14.09 -7.76 14.48
N GLY A 105 -12.78 -7.85 14.21
CA GLY A 105 -11.72 -7.30 15.06
C GLY A 105 -11.45 -5.82 14.81
N PHE A 106 -10.29 -5.35 15.30
CA PHE A 106 -9.77 -4.02 14.98
C PHE A 106 -8.90 -4.08 13.73
N ASP A 107 -9.42 -3.53 12.65
CA ASP A 107 -8.76 -3.58 11.35
C ASP A 107 -7.50 -2.68 11.36
N ARG A 108 -6.49 -3.05 10.56
CA ARG A 108 -5.23 -2.30 10.41
C ARG A 108 -4.58 -2.49 9.04
N GLY A 109 -4.05 -1.42 8.48
CA GLY A 109 -3.34 -1.44 7.20
C GLY A 109 -2.83 -0.06 6.79
N ILE A 110 -1.92 -0.04 5.82
CA ILE A 110 -1.42 1.19 5.20
C ILE A 110 -1.55 1.08 3.70
N GLN A 111 -2.01 2.17 3.08
CA GLN A 111 -2.00 2.37 1.64
C GLN A 111 -1.01 3.49 1.32
N LEU A 112 -0.20 3.31 0.28
CA LEU A 112 0.77 4.30 -0.17
C LEU A 112 0.52 4.61 -1.65
N PHE A 113 0.66 5.88 -2.01
CA PHE A 113 0.42 6.37 -3.37
C PHE A 113 1.63 7.18 -3.85
N GLY A 114 2.11 6.90 -5.05
CA GLY A 114 3.31 7.56 -5.56
C GLY A 114 3.81 6.98 -6.86
N THR A 115 5.13 7.01 -7.02
CA THR A 115 5.78 6.61 -8.26
C THR A 115 6.84 5.55 -8.04
N ALA A 116 7.01 4.65 -8.99
CA ALA A 116 8.02 3.60 -8.91
C ALA A 116 8.80 3.40 -10.21
N GLY A 117 9.91 2.68 -10.11
CA GLY A 117 10.72 2.25 -11.24
C GLY A 117 11.99 1.52 -10.80
N ALA A 118 12.68 0.93 -11.77
CA ALA A 118 13.99 0.32 -11.55
C ALA A 118 15.00 1.40 -11.10
N VAL A 119 15.95 0.99 -10.25
CA VAL A 119 17.03 1.85 -9.75
C VAL A 119 18.40 1.27 -10.07
N SER A 120 19.40 2.13 -10.18
CA SER A 120 20.80 1.78 -10.46
C SER A 120 21.76 2.61 -9.59
N GLY A 121 23.04 2.25 -9.61
CA GLY A 121 24.10 2.92 -8.84
C GLY A 121 23.81 2.99 -7.35
N ALA A 122 24.13 4.11 -6.71
CA ALA A 122 23.93 4.32 -5.27
C ALA A 122 22.49 4.06 -4.79
N ALA A 123 21.48 4.28 -5.64
CA ALA A 123 20.09 4.00 -5.29
C ALA A 123 19.79 2.49 -5.24
N ALA A 124 20.42 1.68 -6.10
CA ALA A 124 20.32 0.23 -6.05
C ALA A 124 21.05 -0.33 -4.83
N GLU A 125 22.26 0.17 -4.53
CA GLU A 125 23.01 -0.22 -3.33
C GLU A 125 22.23 0.08 -2.03
N GLN A 126 21.55 1.24 -1.95
CA GLN A 126 20.71 1.54 -0.80
C GLN A 126 19.48 0.64 -0.72
N ALA A 127 18.86 0.33 -1.86
CA ALA A 127 17.71 -0.58 -1.90
C ALA A 127 18.12 -1.98 -1.42
N GLU A 128 19.28 -2.45 -1.85
CA GLU A 128 19.86 -3.72 -1.45
C GLU A 128 20.17 -3.76 0.05
N ARG A 129 20.81 -2.72 0.60
CA ARG A 129 21.04 -2.61 2.06
C ARG A 129 19.75 -2.71 2.85
N ASN A 130 18.70 -2.01 2.42
CA ASN A 130 17.39 -2.09 3.08
C ASN A 130 16.79 -3.50 2.96
N TYR A 131 16.96 -4.15 1.82
CA TYR A 131 16.44 -5.49 1.56
C TYR A 131 17.15 -6.56 2.38
N ALA A 132 18.49 -6.56 2.39
CA ALA A 132 19.33 -7.43 3.20
C ALA A 132 19.07 -7.24 4.71
N ALA A 133 18.87 -5.99 5.16
CA ALA A 133 18.55 -5.71 6.56
C ALA A 133 17.21 -6.30 7.01
N ARG A 134 16.24 -6.44 6.09
CA ARG A 134 14.92 -7.03 6.40
C ARG A 134 14.92 -8.56 6.27
N PHE A 135 15.66 -9.10 5.30
CA PHE A 135 15.67 -10.52 4.97
C PHE A 135 17.08 -11.08 5.15
N SER A 136 17.37 -11.64 6.33
CA SER A 136 18.69 -12.18 6.67
C SER A 136 19.15 -13.34 5.78
N SER A 137 18.22 -14.02 5.11
CA SER A 137 18.50 -15.11 4.16
C SER A 137 18.69 -14.62 2.72
N PHE A 138 18.64 -13.32 2.46
CA PHE A 138 18.88 -12.76 1.13
C PHE A 138 20.36 -12.90 0.77
N ASP A 139 20.65 -13.64 -0.30
CA ASP A 139 21.98 -13.73 -0.90
C ASP A 139 22.10 -12.74 -2.06
N GLN A 140 22.88 -11.69 -1.83
CA GLN A 140 23.17 -10.67 -2.83
C GLN A 140 23.87 -11.25 -4.07
N ALA A 141 24.82 -12.17 -3.89
CA ALA A 141 25.62 -12.70 -4.98
C ALA A 141 24.80 -13.59 -5.92
N ALA A 142 23.72 -14.19 -5.41
CA ALA A 142 22.78 -14.98 -6.19
C ALA A 142 21.69 -14.14 -6.90
N ASN A 143 21.55 -12.86 -6.57
CA ASN A 143 20.51 -12.02 -7.16
C ASN A 143 20.93 -11.42 -8.52
N SER A 144 20.27 -11.83 -9.60
CA SER A 144 20.50 -11.31 -10.96
C SER A 144 19.52 -10.21 -11.39
N TYR A 145 18.48 -9.95 -10.61
CA TYR A 145 17.42 -9.00 -10.97
C TYR A 145 17.68 -7.60 -10.37
N PRO A 146 17.29 -6.52 -11.08
CA PRO A 146 17.46 -5.18 -10.57
C PRO A 146 16.54 -4.92 -9.38
N PHE A 147 16.98 -4.00 -8.53
CA PHE A 147 16.11 -3.40 -7.54
C PHE A 147 15.18 -2.37 -8.17
N TYR A 148 13.97 -2.33 -7.64
CA TYR A 148 12.99 -1.29 -7.89
C TYR A 148 12.76 -0.50 -6.62
N ARG A 149 12.33 0.75 -6.79
CA ARG A 149 11.95 1.63 -5.70
C ARG A 149 10.64 2.34 -6.01
N PHE A 150 9.72 2.28 -5.05
CA PHE A 150 8.51 3.06 -4.99
C PHE A 150 8.69 4.18 -3.96
N ARG A 151 8.44 5.41 -4.39
CA ARG A 151 8.48 6.61 -3.56
C ARG A 151 7.07 7.09 -3.27
N PRO A 152 6.60 6.97 -2.02
CA PRO A 152 5.29 7.50 -1.66
C PRO A 152 5.30 9.03 -1.65
N SER A 153 4.20 9.62 -2.09
CA SER A 153 3.88 11.05 -1.93
C SER A 153 2.73 11.26 -0.94
N GLU A 154 1.90 10.23 -0.77
CA GLU A 154 0.78 10.19 0.17
C GLU A 154 0.69 8.80 0.79
N VAL A 155 0.33 8.75 2.07
CA VAL A 155 -0.02 7.54 2.79
C VAL A 155 -1.41 7.68 3.41
N LYS A 156 -2.16 6.59 3.44
CA LYS A 156 -3.40 6.46 4.19
C LYS A 156 -3.20 5.39 5.25
N LEU A 157 -3.36 5.79 6.50
CA LEU A 157 -3.20 4.96 7.67
C LEU A 157 -4.58 4.59 8.18
N PHE A 158 -4.78 3.30 8.41
CA PHE A 158 -5.96 2.77 9.04
C PHE A 158 -5.49 1.85 10.17
N TYR A 159 -5.87 2.16 11.41
CA TYR A 159 -5.50 1.37 12.58
C TYR A 159 -6.48 1.68 13.71
N GLU A 160 -7.58 0.93 13.76
CA GLU A 160 -8.75 1.30 14.57
C GLU A 160 -8.45 1.37 16.06
N ARG A 161 -7.63 0.46 16.58
CA ARG A 161 -7.23 0.47 17.99
C ARG A 161 -6.54 1.76 18.43
N VAL A 162 -5.91 2.51 17.51
CA VAL A 162 -5.19 3.75 17.84
C VAL A 162 -5.91 5.00 17.31
N LEU A 163 -6.53 4.91 16.13
CA LEU A 163 -7.15 6.03 15.45
C LEU A 163 -8.64 6.17 15.78
N GLY A 164 -9.31 5.08 16.14
CA GLY A 164 -10.75 4.96 16.27
C GLY A 164 -11.34 4.09 15.16
N GLY A 165 -12.45 3.41 15.45
CA GLY A 165 -13.17 2.60 14.45
C GLY A 165 -13.57 3.45 13.24
N GLY A 166 -13.52 2.86 12.04
CA GLY A 166 -13.88 3.53 10.80
C GLY A 166 -13.05 4.78 10.46
N THR A 167 -11.90 4.99 11.12
CA THR A 167 -11.09 6.20 10.96
C THR A 167 -9.90 5.99 10.02
N LEU A 168 -9.81 6.82 8.98
CA LEU A 168 -8.72 6.89 8.03
C LEU A 168 -7.98 8.20 8.22
N VAL A 169 -6.65 8.14 8.31
CA VAL A 169 -5.81 9.33 8.37
C VAL A 169 -4.90 9.36 7.14
N THR A 170 -5.07 10.39 6.32
CA THR A 170 -4.21 10.66 5.17
C THR A 170 -3.09 11.60 5.59
N ALA A 171 -1.86 11.29 5.20
CA ALA A 171 -0.69 12.14 5.38
C ALA A 171 0.10 12.26 4.07
N LYS A 172 0.72 13.43 3.84
CA LYS A 172 1.69 13.63 2.77
C LYS A 172 3.08 13.20 3.25
N VAL A 173 3.87 12.69 2.32
CA VAL A 173 5.29 12.39 2.57
C VAL A 173 6.10 13.62 2.17
N THR A 174 6.83 14.19 3.12
CA THR A 174 7.66 15.39 2.93
C THR A 174 9.08 15.11 3.41
N GLY A 175 9.99 14.83 2.46
CA GLY A 175 11.29 14.27 2.81
C GLY A 175 11.12 12.91 3.48
N GLU A 176 11.66 12.73 4.67
CA GLU A 176 11.52 11.49 5.46
C GLU A 176 10.41 11.56 6.53
N ARG A 177 9.57 12.61 6.49
CA ARG A 177 8.56 12.90 7.51
C ARG A 177 7.14 12.77 6.96
N LEU A 178 6.19 12.52 7.85
CA LEU A 178 4.76 12.53 7.49
C LEU A 178 4.09 13.81 7.97
N ALA A 179 3.43 14.52 7.06
CA ALA A 179 2.61 15.69 7.36
C ALA A 179 1.13 15.30 7.29
N TRP A 180 0.39 15.48 8.39
CA TRP A 180 -1.06 15.24 8.41
C TRP A 180 -1.75 16.06 7.31
N ALA A 181 -2.65 15.43 6.56
CA ALA A 181 -3.42 16.08 5.51
C ALA A 181 -4.92 16.10 5.79
N ARG A 182 -5.50 14.95 6.16
CA ARG A 182 -6.93 14.85 6.50
C ARG A 182 -7.23 13.63 7.36
N THR A 183 -8.37 13.70 8.05
CA THR A 183 -8.97 12.58 8.78
C THR A 183 -10.40 12.39 8.32
N GLU A 184 -10.72 11.17 7.95
CA GLU A 184 -12.01 10.74 7.42
C GLU A 184 -12.56 9.65 8.35
N VAL A 185 -13.82 9.76 8.74
CA VAL A 185 -14.50 8.77 9.59
C VAL A 185 -15.72 8.26 8.84
N PHE A 186 -15.83 6.94 8.72
CA PHE A 186 -17.06 6.30 8.26
C PHE A 186 -18.07 6.30 9.42
N ALA A 187 -19.16 7.05 9.26
CA ALA A 187 -20.28 7.12 10.19
C ALA A 187 -21.52 6.44 9.61
#